data_AF-A0A1T4MXY8-F1
#
_entry.id   AF-A0A1T4MXY8-F1
#
_cell.length_a   1.000
_cell.length_b   1.000
_cell.length_c   1.000
_cell.angle_alpha   90.00
_cell.angle_beta   90.00
_cell.angle_gamma   90.00
#
_symmetry.space_group_name_H-M   'P 1'
#
loop_
_entity.id
_entity.type
_entity.pdbx_description
1 polymer ?
#
loop_
_entity_poly.entity_id
_entity_poly.type
_entity_poly.pdbx_seq_one_letter_code
_entity_poly.pdbx_strand_id
1 'polypeptide(L)' 'MQTKLTLRLEDHLIEQAKVYAAQAGKSVSQVVADYFRLLTSQKPQMVSPSSPITQSLRGLLRESKLDENDYRAYLEEKHR' A
#
# COMPACT_ATOMS: atom_id res chain seq x y z
N MET A 1 15.22 -1.14 -24.79
CA MET A 1 14.59 -1.72 -26.01
C MET A 1 13.08 -1.61 -25.85
N GLN A 2 12.35 -1.18 -26.88
CA GLN A 2 10.88 -1.12 -26.85
C GLN A 2 10.32 -2.37 -27.53
N THR A 3 9.63 -3.22 -26.76
CA THR A 3 8.98 -4.43 -27.25
C THR A 3 7.47 -4.23 -27.28
N LYS A 4 6.81 -4.82 -28.28
CA LYS A 4 5.34 -4.77 -28.40
C LYS A 4 4.73 -5.98 -27.68
N LEU A 5 3.81 -5.72 -26.77
CA LEU A 5 2.97 -6.74 -26.14
C LEU A 5 1.62 -6.78 -26.85
N THR A 6 1.20 -7.95 -27.31
CA THR A 6 -0.12 -8.16 -27.92
C THR A 6 -0.96 -9.01 -26.98
N LEU A 7 -2.14 -8.51 -26.59
CA LEU A 7 -3.07 -9.17 -25.69
C LEU A 7 -4.32 -9.59 -26.46
N ARG A 8 -4.87 -10.77 -26.15
CA ARG A 8 -6.21 -11.18 -26.62
C ARG A 8 -7.22 -10.80 -25.54
N LEU A 9 -8.16 -9.95 -25.89
CA LEU A 9 -9.17 -9.38 -25.01
C LEU A 9 -10.50 -9.38 -25.76
N GLU A 10 -11.61 -9.35 -25.03
CA GLU A 10 -12.93 -9.16 -25.61
C GLU A 10 -13.09 -7.72 -26.12
N ASP A 11 -13.82 -7.54 -27.22
CA ASP A 11 -14.00 -6.24 -27.87
C ASP A 11 -14.58 -5.19 -26.92
N HIS A 12 -15.52 -5.59 -26.06
CA HIS A 12 -16.14 -4.68 -25.10
C HIS A 12 -15.13 -4.11 -24.08
N LEU A 13 -14.12 -4.90 -23.68
CA LEU A 13 -13.05 -4.46 -22.79
C LEU A 13 -12.10 -3.49 -23.50
N ILE A 14 -11.83 -3.71 -24.79
CA ILE A 14 -10.99 -2.82 -25.59
C ILE A 14 -11.63 -1.43 -25.67
N GLU A 15 -12.94 -1.36 -25.88
CA GLU A 15 -13.66 -0.09 -25.94
C GLU A 15 -13.69 0.64 -24.59
N GLN A 16 -13.95 -0.08 -23.49
CA GLN A 16 -13.88 0.51 -22.14
C GLN A 16 -12.48 1.05 -21.82
N ALA A 17 -11.43 0.32 -22.19
CA ALA A 17 -10.06 0.75 -21.98
C ALA A 17 -9.72 2.03 -22.77
N LYS A 18 -10.19 2.14 -24.02
CA LYS A 18 -10.02 3.35 -24.84
C LYS A 18 -10.73 4.56 -24.22
N VAL A 19 -11.98 4.39 -23.77
CA VAL A 19 -12.75 5.46 -23.12
C VAL A 19 -12.02 5.97 -21.87
N TYR A 20 -11.59 5.04 -21.01
CA TYR A 20 -10.83 5.40 -19.81
C TYR A 20 -9.51 6.11 -20.16
N ALA A 21 -8.75 5.59 -21.13
CA ALA A 21 -7.48 6.17 -21.53
C ALA A 21 -7.67 7.60 -22.10
N ALA A 22 -8.70 7.82 -22.91
CA ALA A 22 -9.03 9.14 -23.44
C ALA A 22 -9.39 10.14 -22.33
N GLN A 23 -10.21 9.74 -21.36
CA GLN A 23 -10.55 10.57 -20.19
C GLN A 23 -9.31 10.91 -19.35
N ALA A 24 -8.37 9.98 -19.23
CA ALA A 24 -7.12 10.17 -18.53
C ALA A 24 -6.04 10.91 -19.35
N GLY A 25 -6.31 11.27 -20.61
CA GLY A 25 -5.34 11.91 -21.51
C GLY A 25 -4.14 11.02 -21.87
N LYS A 26 -4.32 9.70 -21.84
CA LYS A 26 -3.26 8.70 -22.06
C LYS A 26 -3.64 7.74 -23.19
N SER A 27 -2.65 7.04 -23.75
CA SER A 27 -2.92 5.88 -24.62
C SER A 27 -3.19 4.63 -23.78
N VAL A 28 -3.92 3.65 -24.33
CA VAL A 28 -4.15 2.36 -23.67
C VAL A 28 -2.83 1.68 -23.31
N SER A 29 -1.85 1.73 -24.21
CA SER A 29 -0.50 1.20 -23.97
C SER A 29 0.18 1.87 -22.77
N GLN A 30 -0.01 3.19 -22.58
CA GLN A 30 0.53 3.92 -21.44
C GLN A 30 -0.16 3.51 -20.14
N VAL A 31 -1.48 3.35 -20.14
CA VAL A 31 -2.25 2.89 -18.98
C VAL A 31 -1.78 1.50 -18.54
N VAL A 32 -1.62 0.59 -19.49
CA VAL A 32 -1.15 -0.79 -19.22
C VAL A 32 0.31 -0.78 -18.74
N ALA A 33 1.17 0.05 -19.31
CA ALA A 33 2.56 0.20 -18.86
C ALA A 33 2.64 0.71 -17.42
N ASP A 34 1.83 1.72 -17.07
CA ASP A 34 1.74 2.26 -15.71
C ASP A 34 1.22 1.20 -14.73
N TYR A 35 0.24 0.39 -15.15
CA TYR A 35 -0.24 -0.74 -14.35
C TYR A 35 0.83 -1.79 -14.11
N PHE A 36 1.58 -2.20 -15.15
CA PHE A 36 2.69 -3.13 -14.97
C PHE A 36 3.78 -2.59 -14.07
N ARG A 37 4.11 -1.29 -14.17
CA ARG A 37 5.02 -0.65 -13.22
C ARG A 37 4.51 -0.75 -11.80
N LEU A 38 3.21 -0.58 -11.56
CA LEU A 38 2.64 -0.69 -10.23
C LEU A 38 2.66 -2.14 -9.69
N LEU A 39 2.47 -3.13 -10.57
CA LEU A 39 2.58 -4.54 -10.22
C LEU A 39 4.02 -4.98 -9.93
N THR A 40 4.99 -4.49 -10.70
CA THR A 40 6.42 -4.88 -10.58
C THR A 40 7.22 -3.98 -9.67
N SER A 41 6.68 -2.80 -9.32
CA SER A 41 7.10 -2.09 -8.13
C SER A 41 6.75 -3.01 -6.98
N GLN A 42 7.71 -3.87 -6.61
CA GLN A 42 7.71 -4.64 -5.39
C GLN A 42 7.05 -3.73 -4.36
N LYS A 43 5.94 -4.17 -3.75
CA LYS A 43 5.61 -3.65 -2.43
C LYS A 43 6.95 -3.71 -1.70
N PRO A 44 7.58 -2.60 -1.31
CA PRO A 44 8.64 -2.71 -0.33
C PRO A 44 7.99 -3.59 0.73
N GLN A 45 8.64 -4.73 0.98
CA GLN A 45 8.30 -5.62 2.06
C GLN A 45 7.77 -4.71 3.17
N MET A 46 6.55 -4.94 3.65
CA MET A 46 5.96 -4.12 4.70
C MET A 46 6.77 -4.32 5.99
N VAL A 47 8.07 -4.03 6.00
CA VAL A 47 8.65 -3.10 6.95
C VAL A 47 7.80 -1.85 6.79
N SER A 48 6.65 -1.84 7.47
CA SER A 48 5.95 -0.61 7.77
C SER A 48 7.05 0.36 8.19
N PRO A 49 7.26 1.50 7.51
CA PRO A 49 7.96 2.56 8.17
C PRO A 49 7.00 2.94 9.28
N SER A 50 7.16 2.32 10.45
CA SER A 50 6.60 2.87 11.67
C SER A 50 6.98 4.34 11.60
N SER A 51 5.97 5.22 11.61
CA SER A 51 6.18 6.67 11.58
C SER A 51 7.39 7.00 12.47
N PRO A 52 8.28 7.95 12.12
CA PRO A 52 9.50 8.23 12.88
C PRO A 52 9.27 8.29 14.40
N ILE A 53 8.09 8.79 14.78
CA ILE A 53 7.58 8.83 16.16
C ILE A 53 7.30 7.42 16.71
N THR A 54 6.58 6.58 15.98
CA THR A 54 6.31 5.20 16.38
C THR A 54 7.60 4.38 16.50
N GLN A 55 8.61 4.64 15.66
CA GLN A 55 9.91 3.97 15.75
C GLN A 55 10.69 4.39 17.00
N SER A 56 10.64 5.68 17.38
CA SER A 56 11.30 6.16 18.61
C SER A 56 10.60 5.67 19.89
N LEU A 57 9.29 5.41 19.83
CA LEU A 57 8.52 4.87 20.94
C LEU A 57 8.67 3.35 21.10
N ARG A 58 8.97 2.64 20.01
CA ARG A 58 9.07 1.17 20.00
C ARG A 58 10.29 0.71 20.82
N GLY A 59 10.04 0.06 21.94
CA GLY A 59 11.07 -0.53 22.79
C GLY A 59 11.48 0.30 24.01
N LEU A 60 10.94 1.52 24.19
CA LEU A 60 11.20 2.34 25.39
C LEU A 60 10.81 1.64 26.70
N LEU A 61 9.81 0.76 26.66
CA LEU A 61 9.33 0.00 27.81
C LEU A 61 9.96 -1.39 27.92
N ARG A 62 11.01 -1.70 27.15
CA ARG A 62 11.61 -3.05 27.15
C ARG A 62 12.30 -3.40 28.47
N GLU A 63 12.82 -2.39 29.17
CA GLU A 63 13.49 -2.55 30.48
C GLU A 63 12.62 -2.08 31.65
N SER A 64 11.39 -1.66 31.39
CA SER A 64 10.47 -1.33 32.49
C SER A 64 9.99 -2.62 33.16
N LYS A 65 9.71 -2.53 34.46
CA LYS A 65 9.06 -3.62 35.21
C LYS A 65 7.54 -3.68 34.97
N LEU A 66 7.04 -2.84 34.06
CA LEU A 66 5.61 -2.70 33.78
C LEU A 66 5.17 -3.85 32.88
N ASP A 67 4.09 -4.50 33.27
CA ASP A 67 3.46 -5.55 32.50
C ASP A 67 2.10 -5.12 31.94
N GLU A 68 1.43 -6.05 31.24
CA GLU A 68 0.11 -5.79 30.68
C GLU A 68 -0.97 -5.62 31.76
N ASN A 69 -0.78 -6.20 32.95
CA ASN A 69 -1.72 -6.09 34.06
C ASN A 69 -1.70 -4.70 34.68
N ASP A 70 -0.51 -4.09 34.80
CA ASP A 70 -0.37 -2.69 35.23
C ASP A 70 -1.17 -1.73 34.33
N TYR A 71 -1.14 -1.99 33.02
CA TYR A 71 -1.91 -1.21 32.05
C TYR A 71 -3.42 -1.40 32.22
N ARG A 72 -3.87 -2.64 32.45
CA ARG A 72 -5.30 -2.95 32.67
C ARG A 72 -5.81 -2.32 33.96
N ALA A 73 -5.06 -2.40 35.05
CA ALA A 73 -5.40 -1.76 36.33
C ALA A 73 -5.54 -0.24 36.19
N TYR A 74 -4.63 0.41 35.46
CA TYR A 74 -4.74 1.83 35.14
C TYR A 74 -6.01 2.17 34.35
N LEU A 75 -6.39 1.35 33.36
CA LEU A 75 -7.61 1.59 32.58
C LEU A 75 -8.87 1.46 33.44
N GLU A 76 -8.91 0.47 34.35
CA GLU A 76 -10.02 0.31 35.29
C GLU A 76 -10.17 1.51 36.23
N GLU A 77 -9.05 2.04 36.74
CA GLU A 77 -9.05 3.26 37.57
C GLU A 77 -9.46 4.50 36.77
N LYS A 78 -8.97 4.65 35.53
CA LYS A 78 -9.26 5.80 34.67
C LYS A 78 -10.73 5.91 34.26
N HIS A 79 -11.39 4.77 34.05
CA HIS A 79 -12.78 4.70 33.59
C HIS A 79 -13.79 4.50 34.73
N ARG A 80 -13.35 4.64 35.97
CA ARG A 80 -14.19 4.70 37.17
C ARG A 80 -14.79 6.08 37.36
#